data_AF-A0A7C5E5V2-F1
#
_entry.id   AF-A0A7C5E5V2-F1
#
_cell.length_a   1.000
_cell.length_b   1.000
_cell.length_c   1.000
_cell.angle_alpha   90.00
_cell.angle_beta   90.00
_cell.angle_gamma   90.00
#
_symmetry.space_group_name_H-M   'P 1'
#
loop_
_entity.id
_entity.type
_entity.pdbx_description
1 polymer ?
#
loop_
_entity_poly.entity_id
_entity_poly.type
_entity_poly.pdbx_seq_one_letter_code
_entity_poly.pdbx_strand_id
1 'polypeptide(L)'
;MVYPLGATITDRNYARQPFERGFMFWWEALQAPQPIWVIYTPDPLATAGETWTRHDNRWQVGQPEYPADCPQAGPPLGPKNGFGLVWCYEAGVKAQVGQPRDQEFGSGNMFAKGAAQFFQGGMILENPAGRQVWAFIT
;
A
#
# COMPACT_ATOMS: atom_id res chain seq x y z
N MET A 1 3.48 -24.98 -12.31
CA MET A 1 3.07 -25.18 -10.90
C MET A 1 3.62 -23.99 -10.13
N VAL A 2 2.78 -23.14 -9.55
CA VAL A 2 3.23 -21.99 -8.75
C VAL A 2 3.53 -22.50 -7.35
N TYR A 3 4.78 -22.36 -6.88
CA TYR A 3 5.20 -22.79 -5.55
C TYR A 3 5.70 -21.62 -4.71
N PRO A 4 5.57 -21.70 -3.37
CA PRO A 4 6.15 -20.71 -2.46
C PRO A 4 7.66 -20.58 -2.66
N LEU A 5 8.16 -19.34 -2.62
CA LEU A 5 9.61 -19.06 -2.69
C LEU A 5 10.33 -19.16 -1.33
N GLY A 6 9.58 -19.41 -0.26
CA GLY A 6 10.07 -19.47 1.10
C GLY A 6 8.92 -19.61 2.10
N ALA A 7 9.23 -19.54 3.39
CA ALA A 7 8.22 -19.53 4.44
C ALA A 7 7.39 -18.24 4.43
N THR A 8 6.15 -18.33 4.92
CA THR A 8 5.32 -17.15 5.18
C THR A 8 6.03 -16.23 6.15
N ILE A 9 6.08 -14.95 5.83
CA ILE A 9 6.59 -13.92 6.72
C ILE A 9 5.40 -13.38 7.51
N THR A 10 5.46 -13.47 8.83
CA THR A 10 4.40 -13.06 9.75
C THR A 10 4.90 -11.99 10.71
N ASP A 11 3.98 -11.45 11.53
CA ASP A 11 4.29 -10.49 12.60
C ASP A 11 4.93 -9.18 12.09
N ARG A 12 4.50 -8.72 10.91
CA ARG A 12 4.99 -7.49 10.27
C ARG A 12 3.95 -6.39 10.24
N ASN A 13 4.46 -5.16 10.39
CA ASN A 13 3.61 -3.99 10.29
C ASN A 13 3.08 -3.80 8.87
N TYR A 14 1.89 -3.20 8.77
CA TYR A 14 1.33 -2.79 7.49
C TYR A 14 0.54 -1.49 7.65
N ALA A 15 0.29 -0.84 6.53
CA ALA A 15 -0.62 0.29 6.42
C ALA A 15 -1.39 0.20 5.11
N ARG A 16 -2.59 0.76 5.10
CA ARG A 16 -3.45 0.88 3.93
C ARG A 16 -4.16 2.21 3.95
N GLN A 17 -4.31 2.80 2.78
CA GLN A 17 -5.17 3.96 2.61
C GLN A 17 -6.05 3.79 1.37
N PRO A 18 -7.38 3.94 1.49
CA PRO A 18 -8.29 3.88 0.36
C PRO A 18 -8.37 5.22 -0.39
N PHE A 19 -8.50 5.12 -1.71
CA PHE A 19 -8.68 6.23 -2.65
C PHE A 19 -9.93 6.00 -3.49
N GLU A 20 -10.28 6.96 -4.35
CA GLU A 20 -11.47 6.88 -5.20
C GLU A 20 -11.53 5.64 -6.10
N ARG A 21 -10.37 5.26 -6.64
CA ARG A 21 -10.21 4.24 -7.68
C ARG A 21 -9.09 3.27 -7.34
N GLY A 22 -8.90 2.98 -6.06
CA GLY A 22 -7.81 2.12 -5.63
C GLY A 22 -7.49 2.23 -4.15
N PHE A 23 -6.38 1.62 -3.78
CA PHE A 23 -5.78 1.82 -2.47
C PHE A 23 -4.27 1.70 -2.55
N MET A 24 -3.58 2.33 -1.62
CA MET A 24 -2.17 2.05 -1.36
C MET A 24 -2.05 1.09 -0.20
N PHE A 25 -1.06 0.20 -0.29
CA PHE A 25 -0.71 -0.74 0.74
C PHE A 25 0.79 -0.70 0.98
N TRP A 26 1.19 -0.65 2.25
CA TRP A 26 2.57 -0.74 2.68
C TRP A 26 2.68 -1.91 3.64
N TRP A 27 3.81 -2.61 3.58
CA TRP A 27 4.12 -3.70 4.49
C TRP A 27 5.60 -3.67 4.85
N GLU A 28 5.88 -3.99 6.11
CA GLU A 28 7.23 -4.05 6.67
C GLU A 28 7.97 -5.31 6.17
N ALA A 29 8.58 -5.16 5.00
CA ALA A 29 9.50 -6.10 4.39
C ALA A 29 10.79 -6.29 5.16
N LEU A 30 11.41 -7.44 4.91
CA LEU A 30 12.70 -7.82 5.50
C LEU A 30 13.86 -6.96 5.01
N GLN A 31 13.71 -6.29 3.87
CA GLN A 31 14.75 -5.53 3.21
C GLN A 31 14.25 -4.13 2.84
N ALA A 32 15.15 -3.16 2.90
CA ALA A 32 14.92 -1.81 2.40
C ALA A 32 15.28 -1.71 0.90
N PRO A 33 14.65 -0.79 0.14
CA PRO A 33 13.55 0.06 0.55
C PRO A 33 12.24 -0.72 0.71
N GLN A 34 11.46 -0.30 1.71
CA GLN A 34 10.17 -0.91 2.02
C GLN A 34 9.20 -0.64 0.86
N PRO A 35 8.54 -1.65 0.27
CA PRO A 35 7.64 -1.43 -0.86
C PRO A 35 6.31 -0.77 -0.46
N ILE A 36 5.79 0.05 -1.38
CA ILE A 36 4.41 0.51 -1.43
C ILE A 36 3.78 -0.06 -2.69
N TRP A 37 2.66 -0.76 -2.54
CA TRP A 37 1.86 -1.24 -3.65
C TRP A 37 0.69 -0.30 -3.87
N VAL A 38 0.45 0.06 -5.12
CA VAL A 38 -0.71 0.82 -5.55
C VAL A 38 -1.60 -0.13 -6.33
N ILE A 39 -2.83 -0.31 -5.85
CA ILE A 39 -3.81 -1.19 -6.47
C ILE A 39 -4.85 -0.30 -7.13
N TYR A 40 -5.07 -0.52 -8.43
CA TYR A 40 -6.04 0.24 -9.21
C TYR A 40 -7.33 -0.56 -9.33
N THR A 41 -8.41 0.03 -8.84
CA THR A 41 -9.79 -0.49 -8.89
C THR A 41 -10.69 0.61 -9.45
N PRO A 42 -10.67 0.88 -10.77
CA PRO A 42 -11.46 1.95 -11.35
C PRO A 42 -12.97 1.74 -11.18
N ASP A 43 -13.41 0.48 -11.13
CA ASP A 43 -14.74 0.11 -10.66
C ASP A 43 -14.72 -0.14 -9.14
N PRO A 44 -15.39 0.70 -8.33
CA PRO A 44 -15.48 0.52 -6.87
C PRO A 44 -16.25 -0.75 -6.44
N LEU A 45 -17.02 -1.36 -7.35
CA LEU A 45 -17.74 -2.61 -7.12
C LEU A 45 -16.91 -3.84 -7.50
N ALA A 46 -15.73 -3.65 -8.08
CA ALA A 46 -14.84 -4.74 -8.42
C ALA A 46 -14.37 -5.47 -7.16
N THR A 47 -14.43 -6.80 -7.20
CA THR A 47 -13.92 -7.67 -6.13
C THR A 47 -12.43 -7.98 -6.28
N ALA A 48 -11.80 -7.49 -7.35
CA ALA A 48 -10.38 -7.60 -7.63
C ALA A 48 -9.85 -6.27 -8.20
N GLY A 49 -8.57 -5.98 -7.96
CA GLY A 49 -7.86 -4.93 -8.70
C GLY A 49 -7.71 -5.31 -10.16
N GLU A 50 -7.75 -4.31 -11.04
CA GLU A 50 -7.50 -4.52 -12.46
C GLU A 50 -5.99 -4.63 -12.72
N THR A 51 -5.22 -3.71 -12.12
CA THR A 51 -3.76 -3.69 -12.19
C THR A 51 -3.18 -3.22 -10.86
N TRP A 52 -1.88 -3.43 -10.70
CA TRP A 52 -1.12 -2.92 -9.56
C TRP A 52 0.28 -2.49 -9.98
N THR A 53 0.85 -1.54 -9.26
CA THR A 53 2.26 -1.14 -9.38
C THR A 53 2.95 -1.22 -8.02
N ARG A 54 4.27 -1.38 -8.04
CA ARG A 54 5.13 -1.37 -6.84
C ARG A 54 6.08 -0.18 -6.94
N HIS A 55 6.09 0.64 -5.91
CA HIS A 55 7.00 1.77 -5.74
C HIS A 55 7.82 1.58 -4.47
N ASP A 56 9.02 2.13 -4.45
CA ASP A 56 9.85 2.11 -3.25
C ASP A 56 9.40 3.21 -2.28
N ASN A 57 9.27 2.90 -0.99
CA ASN A 57 9.05 3.91 0.04
C ASN A 57 10.33 4.73 0.23
N ARG A 58 10.34 5.93 -0.36
CA ARG A 58 11.45 6.88 -0.27
C ARG A 58 11.39 7.79 0.96
N TRP A 59 10.33 7.68 1.77
CA TRP A 59 10.21 8.48 2.98
C TRP A 59 11.20 8.00 4.04
N GLN A 60 11.83 8.95 4.72
CA GLN A 60 12.81 8.68 5.77
C GLN A 60 12.43 9.35 7.08
N VAL A 61 12.81 8.74 8.20
CA VAL A 61 12.58 9.29 9.54
C VAL A 61 13.15 10.71 9.62
N GLY A 62 12.32 11.66 10.06
CA GLY A 62 12.66 13.08 10.18
C GLY A 62 12.26 13.94 8.98
N GLN A 63 11.84 13.33 7.86
CA GLN A 63 11.19 14.08 6.78
C GLN A 63 9.79 14.55 7.20
N PRO A 64 9.26 15.64 6.60
CA PRO A 64 7.89 16.06 6.84
C PRO A 64 6.88 14.93 6.59
N GLU A 65 5.81 14.90 7.38
CA GLU A 65 4.73 13.92 7.23
C GLU A 65 4.00 14.08 5.89
N TYR A 66 3.92 15.30 5.36
CA TYR A 66 3.30 15.60 4.08
C TYR A 66 4.30 16.23 3.11
N PRO A 67 4.23 15.91 1.80
CA PRO A 67 5.12 16.54 0.82
C PRO A 67 4.82 18.04 0.66
N ALA A 68 5.83 18.88 0.87
CA ALA A 68 5.67 20.34 0.90
C ALA A 68 5.12 20.94 -0.41
N ASP A 69 5.53 20.40 -1.56
CA ASP A 69 5.13 20.90 -2.88
C ASP A 69 3.81 20.27 -3.38
N CYS A 70 3.11 19.54 -2.52
CA CYS A 70 1.87 18.84 -2.85
C CYS A 70 0.82 19.03 -1.75
N PRO A 71 0.26 20.26 -1.62
CA PRO A 71 -0.66 20.59 -0.54
C PRO A 71 -1.94 19.75 -0.54
N GLN A 72 -2.32 19.13 -1.66
CA GLN A 72 -3.49 18.24 -1.71
C GLN A 72 -3.26 16.93 -0.94
N ALA A 73 -2.02 16.60 -0.59
CA ALA A 73 -1.72 15.48 0.29
C ALA A 73 -1.87 15.84 1.76
N GLY A 74 -2.19 17.10 2.10
CA GLY A 74 -2.36 17.53 3.48
C GLY A 74 -3.65 17.03 4.15
N PRO A 75 -3.88 17.39 5.43
CA PRO A 75 -5.06 17.01 6.20
C PRO A 75 -6.38 17.45 5.53
N PRO A 76 -7.52 16.77 5.81
CA PRO A 76 -7.71 15.76 6.86
C PRO A 76 -7.52 14.30 6.42
N LEU A 77 -7.59 14.01 5.12
CA LEU A 77 -7.53 12.65 4.57
C LEU A 77 -6.30 12.41 3.70
N GLY A 78 -5.42 13.39 3.56
CA GLY A 78 -4.31 13.29 2.63
C GLY A 78 -3.29 12.21 3.02
N PRO A 79 -2.63 11.59 2.03
CA PRO A 79 -1.66 10.52 2.27
C PRO A 79 -0.38 11.06 2.92
N LYS A 80 0.08 10.32 3.93
CA LYS A 80 1.22 10.67 4.78
C LYS A 80 2.47 9.91 4.35
N ASN A 81 3.63 10.40 4.78
CA ASN A 81 4.92 9.75 4.66
C ASN A 81 5.17 9.17 3.24
N GLY A 82 5.47 7.87 3.16
CA GLY A 82 5.70 7.16 1.91
C GLY A 82 4.53 7.20 0.94
N PHE A 83 3.28 7.07 1.42
CA PHE A 83 2.10 7.18 0.56
C PHE A 83 1.98 8.59 -0.02
N GLY A 84 2.29 9.62 0.77
CA GLY A 84 2.32 11.01 0.30
C GLY A 84 3.31 11.21 -0.85
N LEU A 85 4.53 10.69 -0.69
CA LEU A 85 5.55 10.77 -1.74
C LEU A 85 5.14 10.02 -3.01
N VAL A 86 4.62 8.79 -2.87
CA VAL A 86 4.17 7.99 -4.02
C VAL A 86 2.99 8.67 -4.73
N TRP A 87 1.99 9.15 -3.99
CA TRP A 87 0.84 9.81 -4.58
C TRP A 87 1.21 11.12 -5.30
N CYS A 88 2.08 11.94 -4.72
CA CYS A 88 2.42 13.25 -5.27
C CYS A 88 3.44 13.20 -6.41
N TYR A 89 4.44 12.31 -6.33
CA TYR A 89 5.63 12.41 -7.17
C TYR A 89 5.79 11.24 -8.16
N GLU A 90 5.11 10.12 -7.97
CA GLU A 90 5.16 9.03 -8.93
C GLU A 90 4.17 9.31 -10.08
N ALA A 91 4.69 9.33 -11.30
CA ALA A 91 3.96 9.74 -12.48
C ALA A 91 2.68 8.91 -12.67
N GLY A 92 1.54 9.60 -12.84
CA GLY A 92 0.25 8.97 -13.12
C GLY A 92 -0.46 8.35 -11.91
N VAL A 93 0.20 8.15 -10.76
CA VAL A 93 -0.43 7.50 -9.60
C VAL A 93 -1.64 8.29 -9.12
N LYS A 94 -1.49 9.58 -8.81
CA LYS A 94 -2.59 10.45 -8.36
C LYS A 94 -3.76 10.55 -9.33
N ALA A 95 -3.48 10.63 -10.63
CA ALA A 95 -4.54 10.70 -11.64
C ALA A 95 -5.36 9.40 -11.67
N GLN A 96 -4.69 8.26 -11.56
CA GLN A 96 -5.33 6.95 -11.64
C GLN A 96 -6.11 6.60 -10.36
N VAL A 97 -5.50 6.68 -9.17
CA VAL A 97 -6.22 6.33 -7.92
C VAL A 97 -7.19 7.40 -7.45
N GLY A 98 -6.97 8.66 -7.84
CA GLY A 98 -7.81 9.79 -7.47
C GLY A 98 -7.55 10.31 -6.06
N GLN A 99 -8.57 10.92 -5.46
CA GLN A 99 -8.48 11.51 -4.13
C GLN A 99 -8.56 10.44 -3.02
N PRO A 100 -7.94 10.68 -1.85
CA PRO A 100 -8.13 9.84 -0.67
C PRO A 100 -9.59 9.86 -0.20
N ARG A 101 -10.12 8.70 0.19
CA ARG A 101 -11.48 8.57 0.73
C ARG A 101 -11.54 8.41 2.24
N ASP A 102 -10.45 7.94 2.83
CA ASP A 102 -10.33 7.72 4.26
C ASP A 102 -8.89 7.94 4.71
N GLN A 103 -8.69 8.00 6.03
CA GLN A 103 -7.37 8.05 6.61
C GLN A 103 -6.60 6.74 6.37
N GLU A 104 -5.28 6.86 6.40
CA GLU A 104 -4.42 5.69 6.51
C GLU A 104 -4.72 4.94 7.82
N PHE A 105 -4.83 3.62 7.73
CA PHE A 105 -4.94 2.73 8.88
C PHE A 105 -3.98 1.55 8.71
N GLY A 106 -3.60 0.91 9.80
CA GLY A 106 -2.59 -0.15 9.76
C GLY A 106 -2.38 -0.81 11.10
N SER A 107 -1.55 -1.85 11.15
CA SER A 107 -1.29 -2.60 12.38
C SER A 107 -0.96 -1.68 13.55
N GLY A 108 -0.03 -0.74 13.36
CA GLY A 108 0.41 0.20 14.39
C GLY A 108 0.44 -0.48 15.77
N ASN A 109 -0.35 0.05 16.70
CA ASN A 109 -0.69 -0.61 17.98
C ASN A 109 -2.17 -1.03 18.09
N MET A 110 -2.97 -0.86 17.03
CA MET A 110 -4.43 -1.01 17.07
C MET A 110 -4.92 -2.31 16.41
N PHE A 111 -4.26 -2.76 15.34
CA PHE A 111 -4.69 -3.92 14.58
C PHE A 111 -3.62 -5.00 14.59
N ALA A 112 -4.04 -6.27 14.52
CA ALA A 112 -3.12 -7.39 14.42
C ALA A 112 -2.19 -7.22 13.21
N LYS A 113 -0.92 -7.56 13.38
CA LYS A 113 0.10 -7.52 12.32
C LYS A 113 -0.23 -8.49 11.19
N GLY A 114 0.19 -8.15 9.98
CA GLY A 114 -0.12 -8.91 8.76
C GLY A 114 0.90 -9.99 8.44
N ALA A 115 0.62 -10.71 7.36
CA ALA A 115 1.49 -11.74 6.80
C ALA A 115 1.68 -11.57 5.29
N ALA A 116 2.81 -12.06 4.78
CA ALA A 116 3.15 -12.06 3.37
C ALA A 116 3.73 -13.42 2.94
N GLN A 117 3.36 -13.90 1.77
CA GLN A 117 3.94 -15.09 1.15
C GLN A 117 4.29 -14.79 -0.32
N PHE A 118 5.56 -14.98 -0.67
CA PHE A 118 6.04 -14.84 -2.04
C PHE A 118 5.95 -16.17 -2.78
N PHE A 119 5.65 -16.09 -4.07
CA PHE A 119 5.53 -17.18 -5.03
C PHE A 119 6.29 -16.84 -6.31
N GLN A 120 6.63 -17.85 -7.12
CA GLN A 120 7.27 -17.62 -8.41
C GLN A 120 6.51 -16.67 -9.35
N GLY A 121 5.18 -16.58 -9.21
CA GLY A 121 4.32 -15.73 -10.04
C GLY A 121 3.65 -14.59 -9.27
N GLY A 122 4.19 -14.19 -8.11
CA GLY A 122 3.59 -13.09 -7.36
C GLY A 122 3.75 -13.15 -5.85
N MET A 123 2.82 -12.51 -5.15
CA MET A 123 2.76 -12.52 -3.68
C MET A 123 1.32 -12.51 -3.17
N ILE A 124 1.14 -13.03 -1.96
CA ILE A 124 -0.10 -12.90 -1.20
C ILE A 124 0.20 -12.05 0.04
N LEU A 125 -0.64 -11.04 0.28
CA LEU A 125 -0.60 -10.19 1.46
C LEU A 125 -1.90 -10.33 2.25
N GLU A 126 -1.77 -10.52 3.56
CA GLU A 126 -2.88 -10.48 4.50
C GLU A 126 -3.00 -9.09 5.12
N ASN A 127 -4.21 -8.55 5.08
CA ASN A 127 -4.62 -7.35 5.82
C ASN A 127 -5.63 -7.76 6.91
N PRO A 128 -5.18 -7.96 8.16
CA PRO A 128 -6.04 -8.39 9.25
C PRO A 128 -7.15 -7.39 9.62
N ALA A 129 -6.90 -6.07 9.54
CA ALA A 129 -7.91 -5.06 9.88
C ALA A 129 -9.14 -5.15 8.98
N GLY A 130 -8.92 -5.44 7.70
CA GLY A 130 -10.00 -5.65 6.73
C GLY A 130 -10.51 -7.09 6.66
N ARG A 131 -9.87 -8.05 7.36
CA ARG A 131 -10.03 -9.49 7.13
C ARG A 131 -9.89 -9.85 5.64
N GLN A 132 -8.89 -9.27 4.99
CA GLN A 132 -8.68 -9.37 3.55
C GLN A 132 -7.38 -10.11 3.24
N VAL A 133 -7.39 -10.84 2.13
CA VAL A 133 -6.20 -11.44 1.52
C VAL A 133 -6.11 -10.96 0.08
N TRP A 134 -4.98 -10.38 -0.29
CA TRP A 134 -4.73 -9.85 -1.63
C TRP A 134 -3.66 -10.68 -2.32
N ALA A 135 -3.99 -11.22 -3.50
CA ALA A 135 -3.04 -11.92 -4.36
C ALA A 135 -2.62 -11.00 -5.51
N PHE A 136 -1.34 -10.72 -5.60
CA PHE A 136 -0.73 -9.91 -6.64
C PHE A 136 -0.01 -10.85 -7.59
N ILE A 137 -0.62 -11.09 -8.74
CA ILE A 137 -0.14 -12.06 -9.73
C ILE A 137 0.53 -11.28 -10.88
N THR A 138 1.68 -11.77 -11.34
CA THR A 138 2.46 -11.23 -12.48
C THR A 138 2.32 -12.11 -13.71
#